data_AF-A0A9D6P114-F1
#
_entry.id   AF-A0A9D6P114-F1
#
_cell.length_a   1.000
_cell.length_b   1.000
_cell.length_c   1.000
_cell.angle_alpha   90.00
_cell.angle_beta   90.00
_cell.angle_gamma   90.00
#
_symmetry.space_group_name_H-M   'P 1'
#
loop_
_entity.id
_entity.type
_entity.pdbx_description
1 polymer ?
#
loop_
_entity_poly.entity_id
_entity_poly.type
_entity_poly.pdbx_seq_one_letter_code
_entity_poly.pdbx_strand_id
1 'polypeptide(L)'
;VLNENPDQPVRVEGHTDNVPIKVSGWADNDALSLARAQAVVDYLVTKRGFNAGRLTAIGYGESRPITSNDTADGRQRNRRVELIILPQSSGASYKAEARRVSGSETSYEK
;
A
#
# COMPACT_ATOMS: atom_id res chain seq x y z
N VAL A 1 -5.47 10.76 -15.70
CA VAL A 1 -4.66 10.89 -14.46
C VAL A 1 -3.31 10.18 -14.51
N LEU A 2 -3.19 8.84 -14.39
CA LEU A 2 -1.86 8.20 -14.31
C LEU A 2 -1.01 8.37 -15.58
N ASN A 3 -1.64 8.36 -16.76
CA ASN A 3 -0.98 8.62 -18.04
C ASN A 3 -0.56 10.10 -18.20
N GLU A 4 -1.20 11.03 -17.49
CA GLU A 4 -0.82 12.46 -17.49
C GLU A 4 0.40 12.73 -16.60
N ASN A 5 0.80 11.74 -15.78
CA ASN A 5 1.92 11.84 -14.86
C ASN A 5 2.90 10.67 -15.11
N PRO A 6 3.47 10.50 -16.31
CA PRO A 6 4.16 9.27 -16.74
C PRO A 6 5.43 8.92 -15.95
N ASP A 7 6.04 9.90 -15.28
CA ASP A 7 7.34 9.74 -14.63
C ASP A 7 7.26 9.78 -13.10
N GLN A 8 6.07 10.05 -12.52
CA GLN A 8 5.91 10.15 -11.07
C GLN A 8 5.84 8.76 -10.41
N PRO A 9 6.47 8.53 -9.25
CA PRO A 9 6.24 7.31 -8.49
C PRO A 9 4.77 7.21 -8.06
N VAL A 10 4.21 6.01 -8.05
CA VAL A 10 2.83 5.75 -7.64
C VAL A 10 2.84 4.69 -6.55
N ARG A 11 2.19 4.99 -5.44
CA ARG A 11 2.00 4.07 -4.33
C ARG A 11 0.57 3.57 -4.33
N VAL A 12 0.41 2.25 -4.29
CA VAL A 12 -0.86 1.56 -4.23
C VAL A 12 -1.04 1.06 -2.80
N GLU A 13 -2.03 1.58 -2.09
CA GLU A 13 -2.24 1.33 -0.66
C GLU A 13 -3.51 0.50 -0.46
N GLY A 14 -3.37 -0.69 0.11
CA GLY A 14 -4.50 -1.55 0.46
C GLY A 14 -4.92 -1.36 1.91
N HIS A 15 -6.24 -1.38 2.15
CA HIS A 15 -6.84 -1.24 3.47
C HIS A 15 -7.99 -2.24 3.68
N THR A 16 -8.18 -2.65 4.93
CA THR A 16 -9.31 -3.47 5.37
C THR A 16 -10.17 -2.72 6.40
N ASP A 17 -11.29 -3.33 6.78
CA ASP A 17 -11.94 -3.00 8.05
C ASP A 17 -11.26 -3.78 9.20
N ASN A 18 -11.79 -3.62 10.42
CA ASN A 18 -11.27 -4.27 11.62
C ASN A 18 -11.80 -5.70 11.85
N VAL A 19 -12.47 -6.31 10.87
CA VAL A 19 -13.01 -7.65 11.03
C VAL A 19 -11.88 -8.65 10.77
N PRO A 20 -11.51 -9.51 11.74
CA PRO A 20 -10.45 -10.47 11.54
C PRO A 20 -10.77 -11.42 10.40
N ILE A 21 -9.75 -11.71 9.59
CA ILE A 21 -9.85 -12.69 8.52
C ILE A 21 -9.98 -14.09 9.12
N LYS A 22 -11.07 -14.78 8.75
CA LYS A 22 -11.32 -16.17 9.17
C LYS A 22 -11.38 -17.15 8.01
N VAL A 23 -11.77 -16.70 6.82
CA VAL A 23 -12.02 -17.56 5.65
C VAL A 23 -11.68 -16.83 4.35
N SER A 24 -10.40 -16.65 4.04
CA SER A 24 -9.99 -16.03 2.76
C SER A 24 -8.68 -16.56 2.17
N GLY A 25 -8.00 -17.49 2.86
CA GLY A 25 -6.69 -17.99 2.47
C GLY A 25 -5.52 -17.06 2.87
N TRP A 26 -5.80 -15.88 3.42
CA TRP A 26 -4.80 -14.95 3.96
C TRP A 26 -4.71 -15.08 5.48
N ALA A 27 -3.50 -14.90 6.03
CA ALA A 27 -3.25 -15.06 7.47
C ALA A 27 -3.98 -14.01 8.31
N ASP A 28 -3.98 -12.75 7.87
CA ASP A 28 -4.54 -11.61 8.58
C ASP A 28 -4.94 -10.47 7.63
N ASN A 29 -5.38 -9.35 8.21
CA ASN A 29 -5.75 -8.14 7.48
C ASN A 29 -4.55 -7.48 6.79
N ASP A 30 -3.35 -7.58 7.36
CA ASP A 30 -2.14 -7.01 6.77
C ASP A 30 -1.80 -7.74 5.46
N ALA A 31 -1.75 -9.08 5.49
CA ALA A 31 -1.54 -9.92 4.32
C ALA A 31 -2.62 -9.72 3.25
N LEU A 32 -3.90 -9.67 3.64
CA LEU A 32 -4.99 -9.41 2.69
C LEU A 32 -4.85 -8.04 2.02
N SER A 33 -4.56 -7.00 2.81
CA SER A 33 -4.44 -5.64 2.29
C SER A 33 -3.29 -5.50 1.30
N LEU A 34 -2.13 -6.10 1.61
CA LEU A 34 -0.97 -6.12 0.72
C LEU A 34 -1.27 -6.89 -0.57
N ALA A 35 -1.91 -8.06 -0.48
CA ALA A 35 -2.29 -8.85 -1.64
C ALA A 35 -3.23 -8.09 -2.58
N ARG A 36 -4.19 -7.33 -2.04
CA ARG A 36 -5.08 -6.48 -2.85
C ARG A 36 -4.33 -5.35 -3.54
N ALA A 37 -3.39 -4.69 -2.86
CA ALA A 37 -2.56 -3.67 -3.46
C ALA A 37 -1.68 -4.25 -4.58
N GLN A 38 -1.09 -5.42 -4.35
CA GLN A 38 -0.26 -6.11 -5.35
C GLN A 38 -1.07 -6.49 -6.59
N ALA A 39 -2.28 -7.02 -6.42
CA ALA A 39 -3.16 -7.36 -7.55
C ALA A 39 -3.45 -6.15 -8.46
N VAL A 40 -3.56 -4.94 -7.89
CA VAL A 40 -3.71 -3.71 -8.68
C VAL A 40 -2.42 -3.34 -9.40
N VAL A 41 -1.26 -3.44 -8.75
CA VAL A 41 0.05 -3.25 -9.40
C VAL A 41 0.21 -4.22 -10.57
N ASP A 42 -0.07 -5.50 -10.36
CA ASP A 42 0.03 -6.54 -11.39
C ASP A 42 -0.90 -6.24 -12.57
N TYR A 43 -2.13 -5.79 -12.30
CA TYR A 43 -3.04 -5.36 -13.35
C TYR A 43 -2.49 -4.16 -14.15
N LEU A 44 -1.94 -3.15 -13.48
CA LEU A 44 -1.36 -1.97 -14.13
C LEU A 44 -0.16 -2.35 -15.01
N VAL A 45 0.70 -3.26 -14.55
CA VAL A 45 1.85 -3.73 -15.33
C VAL A 45 1.37 -4.59 -16.50
N THR A 46 0.64 -5.67 -16.21
CA THR A 46 0.35 -6.73 -17.19
C THR A 46 -0.73 -6.37 -18.21
N LYS A 47 -1.72 -5.54 -17.81
CA LYS A 47 -2.86 -5.18 -18.67
C LYS A 47 -2.80 -3.74 -19.18
N ARG A 48 -2.06 -2.86 -18.50
CA ARG A 48 -1.95 -1.45 -18.88
C ARG A 48 -0.55 -1.02 -19.30
N GLY A 49 0.47 -1.88 -19.17
CA GLY A 49 1.82 -1.59 -19.63
C GLY A 49 2.58 -0.56 -18.81
N PHE A 50 2.16 -0.32 -17.56
CA PHE A 50 2.88 0.59 -16.68
C PHE A 50 4.26 0.02 -16.31
N ASN A 51 5.26 0.89 -16.22
CA ASN A 51 6.58 0.51 -15.74
C ASN A 51 6.48 0.08 -14.27
N ALA A 52 6.90 -1.15 -13.96
CA ALA A 52 6.86 -1.69 -12.60
C ALA A 52 7.75 -0.89 -11.62
N GLY A 53 8.87 -0.34 -12.09
CA GLY A 53 9.83 0.41 -11.28
C GLY A 53 9.30 1.74 -10.70
N ARG A 54 8.16 2.22 -11.19
CA ARG A 54 7.48 3.40 -10.62
C ARG A 54 6.27 3.05 -9.74
N LEU A 55 5.96 1.77 -9.54
CA LEU A 55 4.84 1.32 -8.73
C LEU A 55 5.34 0.70 -7.42
N THR A 56 4.65 0.97 -6.31
CA THR A 56 4.94 0.33 -5.01
C THR A 56 3.62 -0.09 -4.38
N ALA A 57 3.50 -1.35 -3.97
CA ALA A 57 2.34 -1.85 -3.21
C ALA A 57 2.63 -1.80 -1.71
N ILE A 58 1.67 -1.32 -0.92
CA ILE A 58 1.71 -1.34 0.56
C ILE A 58 0.37 -1.85 1.09
N GLY A 59 0.41 -2.74 2.07
CA GLY A 59 -0.75 -3.12 2.87
C GLY A 59 -0.72 -2.43 4.23
N TYR A 60 -1.81 -1.77 4.62
CA TYR A 60 -1.96 -1.15 5.94
C TYR A 60 -2.89 -1.94 6.88
N GLY A 61 -3.49 -3.02 6.39
CA GLY A 61 -4.54 -3.73 7.11
C GLY A 61 -5.64 -2.78 7.57
N GLU A 62 -5.96 -2.86 8.85
CA GLU A 62 -7.00 -2.06 9.50
C GLU A 62 -6.48 -0.75 10.14
N SER A 63 -5.17 -0.51 10.09
CA SER A 63 -4.50 0.57 10.86
C SER A 63 -4.82 2.00 10.41
N ARG A 64 -5.40 2.19 9.22
CA ARG A 64 -5.75 3.49 8.63
C ARG A 64 -7.21 3.57 8.17
N PRO A 65 -8.18 3.56 9.10
CA PRO A 65 -9.59 3.72 8.77
C PRO A 65 -9.86 5.17 8.35
N ILE A 66 -10.70 5.36 7.33
CA ILE A 66 -11.18 6.68 6.91
C ILE A 66 -12.52 7.03 7.55
N THR A 67 -13.14 6.06 8.22
CA THR A 67 -14.40 6.23 8.94
C THR A 67 -14.55 5.17 10.03
N SER A 68 -15.55 5.30 10.90
CA SER A 68 -15.82 4.32 11.95
C SER A 68 -16.08 2.91 11.38
N ASN A 69 -15.60 1.88 12.08
CA ASN A 69 -15.89 0.48 11.76
C ASN A 69 -17.17 -0.05 12.45
N ASP A 70 -17.91 0.80 13.18
CA ASP A 70 -19.08 0.38 13.96
C ASP A 70 -20.25 0.01 13.05
N THR A 71 -20.38 0.69 11.90
CA THR A 71 -21.45 0.45 10.92
C THR A 71 -20.97 -0.40 9.74
N ALA A 72 -21.88 -1.14 9.13
CA ALA A 72 -21.59 -1.91 7.91
C ALA A 72 -21.06 -1.02 6.78
N ASP A 73 -21.70 0.14 6.58
CA ASP A 73 -21.29 1.13 5.58
C ASP A 73 -19.90 1.69 5.87
N GLY A 74 -19.58 1.92 7.15
CA GLY A 74 -18.26 2.36 7.58
C GLY A 74 -17.17 1.35 7.25
N ARG A 75 -17.40 0.08 7.60
CA ARG A 75 -16.49 -1.03 7.25
C ARG A 75 -16.33 -1.19 5.74
N GLN A 76 -17.41 -1.08 4.98
CA GLN A 76 -17.35 -1.16 3.52
C GLN A 76 -16.49 -0.05 2.92
N ARG A 77 -16.59 1.18 3.45
CA ARG A 77 -15.73 2.29 3.02
C ARG A 77 -14.27 2.09 3.40
N ASN A 78 -13.98 1.46 4.54
CA ASN A 78 -12.60 1.17 4.96
C ASN A 78 -11.92 0.09 4.09
N ARG A 79 -12.68 -0.87 3.54
CA ARG A 79 -12.19 -1.88 2.58
C ARG A 79 -11.92 -1.29 1.19
N ARG A 80 -10.77 -0.65 1.00
CA ARG A 80 -10.43 0.10 -0.22
C ARG A 80 -8.99 -0.10 -0.68
N VAL A 81 -8.71 0.33 -1.91
CA VAL A 81 -7.35 0.50 -2.44
C VAL A 81 -7.21 1.92 -2.94
N GLU A 82 -6.16 2.62 -2.52
CA GLU A 82 -5.84 3.99 -2.93
C GLU A 82 -4.63 4.01 -3.85
N LEU A 83 -4.63 4.90 -4.85
CA LEU A 83 -3.49 5.15 -5.72
C LEU A 83 -2.99 6.57 -5.46
N ILE A 84 -1.85 6.66 -4.79
CA ILE A 84 -1.22 7.92 -4.43
C ILE A 84 -0.12 8.22 -5.45
N ILE A 85 -0.28 9.33 -6.17
CA ILE A 85 0.75 9.83 -7.08
C ILE A 85 1.70 10.69 -6.25
N LEU A 86 2.96 10.25 -6.15
CA LEU A 86 3.96 10.94 -5.36
C LEU A 86 4.60 12.04 -6.20
N PRO A 87 4.87 13.22 -5.60
CA PRO A 87 5.63 14.25 -6.28
C PRO A 87 7.00 13.70 -6.68
N GLN A 88 7.49 14.14 -7.83
CA GLN A 88 8.87 13.85 -8.21
C GLN A 88 9.80 14.46 -7.18
N SER A 89 10.43 13.62 -6.39
CA SER A 89 11.54 14.06 -5.56
C SER A 89 12.63 14.58 -6.49
N SER A 90 12.96 15.86 -6.39
CA SER A 90 14.17 16.43 -6.96
C SER A 90 15.40 15.84 -6.25
N GLY A 91 15.73 14.57 -6.52
CA GLY A 91 16.98 13.87 -6.17
C GLY A 91 17.37 13.74 -4.68
N ALA A 92 16.79 14.51 -3.76
CA ALA A 92 17.32 14.71 -2.41
C ALA A 92 16.54 13.99 -1.29
N SER A 93 15.24 13.70 -1.46
CA SER A 93 14.40 13.22 -0.35
C SER A 93 14.39 11.70 -0.15
N TYR A 94 14.51 10.88 -1.19
CA TYR A 94 14.48 9.40 -1.03
C TYR A 94 15.74 8.81 -0.37
N LYS A 95 16.92 9.44 -0.54
CA LYS A 95 18.14 8.99 0.15
C LYS A 95 18.12 9.24 1.66
N ALA A 96 17.32 10.22 2.12
CA ALA A 96 17.18 10.53 3.53
C ALA A 96 16.28 9.52 4.26
N GLU A 97 15.21 9.05 3.60
CA GLU A 97 14.28 8.06 4.17
C GLU A 97 14.89 6.65 4.20
N ALA A 98 15.54 6.22 3.11
CA ALA A 98 16.18 4.90 3.03
C ALA A 98 17.34 4.72 4.04
N ARG A 99 18.05 5.81 4.38
CA ARG A 99 19.08 5.80 5.44
C ARG A 99 18.52 5.67 6.85
N ARG A 100 17.26 6.09 7.09
CA ARG A 100 16.61 5.91 8.39
C ARG A 100 16.15 4.47 8.60
N VAL A 101 15.73 3.80 7.53
CA VAL A 101 15.28 2.40 7.58
C VAL A 101 16.45 1.40 7.65
N SER A 102 17.61 1.70 7.06
CA SER A 102 18.81 0.84 7.17
C SER A 102 19.61 1.06 8.47
N GLY A 103 19.15 1.91 9.38
CA GLY A 103 19.85 2.29 10.61
C GLY A 103 19.34 1.63 11.89
N SER A 104 18.30 0.79 11.82
CA SER A 104 17.82 0.03 12.98
C SER A 104 18.15 -1.45 12.83
N GLU A 105 19.44 -1.78 12.96
CA GLU A 105 19.82 -3.10 13.49
C GLU A 105 19.40 -3.10 14.97
N THR A 106 18.22 -3.62 15.26
CA THR A 106 17.87 -4.03 16.61
C THR A 106 18.67 -5.28 16.93
N SER A 107 19.73 -5.09 17.72
CA SER A 107 20.45 -6.13 18.43
C SER A 107 19.46 -7.05 19.16
N TYR A 108 19.38 -8.30 18.71
CA TYR A 108 18.98 -9.41 19.58
C TYR A 108 20.27 -10.05 20.09
N GLU A 109 20.71 -9.65 21.28
CA GLU A 109 21.68 -10.42 22.06
C GLU A 109 21.05 -10.85 23.38
N LYS A 110 21.02 -12.18 23.54
CA LYS A 110 20.93 -13.04 24.74
C LYS A 110 19.75 -12.90 25.69
#